data_AF-A0A812WRI5-F1
#
_entry.id   AF-A0A812WRI5-F1
#
_cell.length_a   1.000
_cell.length_b   1.000
_cell.length_c   1.000
_cell.angle_alpha   90.00
_cell.angle_beta   90.00
_cell.angle_gamma   90.00
#
_symmetry.space_group_name_H-M   'P 1'
#
loop_
_entity.id
_entity.type
_entity.pdbx_description
1 polymer ?
#
loop_
_entity_poly.entity_id
_entity_poly.type
_entity_poly.pdbx_seq_one_letter_code
_entity_poly.pdbx_strand_id
1 'polypeptide(L)'
;MGERMFEGLWEVLGYNQYSVRTEPCYVKLDCRNWDSPVRFWFDFYSPEIHEEESRRAANRTLRLAGCVRNPLTMIASAYCYHHRGMEKWHPLFGRGEVVHMSPQVGLPYVAEQMTEMIENMTGLYEFERKDTLRIRYEIAVASSEGFDSEANRLLDFWLEGAQISPEDRQTALEGARIGDLHRHPGAQEPGHTNDADCEKTALRAAFAMPAPLLAKYQSFARRLGYPYTAEELLGTV
;
A
#
# COMPACT_ATOMS: atom_id res chain seq x y z
N MET A 1 3.32 -6.78 4.55
CA MET A 1 3.66 -7.31 3.21
C MET A 1 4.44 -6.29 2.39
N GLY A 2 3.88 -5.12 2.05
CA GLY A 2 4.58 -4.10 1.24
C GLY A 2 5.93 -3.68 1.83
N GLU A 3 5.95 -3.42 3.13
CA GLU A 3 7.18 -3.12 3.89
C GLU A 3 8.22 -4.25 3.82
N ARG A 4 7.84 -5.52 3.96
CA ARG A 4 8.78 -6.65 3.88
C ARG A 4 9.28 -6.95 2.48
N MET A 5 8.41 -6.78 1.48
CA MET A 5 8.81 -6.81 0.07
C MET A 5 9.86 -5.72 -0.16
N PHE A 6 9.68 -4.55 0.44
CA PHE A 6 10.68 -3.49 0.40
C PHE A 6 11.95 -3.89 1.15
N GLU A 7 11.89 -4.26 2.42
CA GLU A 7 13.06 -4.54 3.27
C GLU A 7 14.02 -5.55 2.61
N GLY A 8 13.48 -6.64 2.06
CA GLY A 8 14.29 -7.62 1.32
C GLY A 8 14.95 -7.07 0.05
N LEU A 9 14.33 -6.10 -0.61
CA LEU A 9 14.92 -5.36 -1.73
C LEU A 9 15.95 -4.31 -1.24
N TRP A 10 15.74 -3.71 -0.07
CA TRP A 10 16.57 -2.64 0.49
C TRP A 10 17.98 -3.13 0.83
N GLU A 11 18.09 -4.33 1.42
CA GLU A 11 19.37 -4.93 1.82
C GLU A 11 20.29 -5.16 0.62
N VAL A 12 19.74 -5.51 -0.55
CA VAL A 12 20.50 -5.77 -1.78
C VAL A 12 20.85 -4.48 -2.52
N LEU A 13 19.99 -3.47 -2.46
CA LEU A 13 20.19 -2.19 -3.16
C LEU A 13 21.15 -1.23 -2.45
N GLY A 14 21.67 -1.60 -1.28
CA GLY A 14 22.84 -0.97 -0.66
C GLY A 14 22.55 0.35 0.05
N TYR A 15 21.37 0.51 0.64
CA TYR A 15 21.10 1.60 1.59
C TYR A 15 21.58 1.20 2.98
N ASN A 16 22.32 2.10 3.64
CA ASN A 16 23.13 1.74 4.80
C ASN A 16 22.39 1.75 6.15
N GLN A 17 21.05 1.79 6.19
CA GLN A 17 20.29 1.90 7.45
C GLN A 17 18.93 1.18 7.42
N TYR A 18 18.62 0.49 8.53
CA TYR A 18 17.35 -0.15 8.84
C TYR A 18 16.35 0.89 9.35
N SER A 19 15.47 1.43 8.51
CA SER A 19 14.18 1.95 9.00
C SER A 19 13.15 2.08 7.88
N VAL A 20 11.89 1.92 8.25
CA VAL A 20 10.64 2.21 7.50
C VAL A 20 10.58 3.64 6.93
N ARG A 21 11.59 4.46 7.21
CA ARG A 21 11.70 5.88 6.86
C ARG A 21 13.15 6.27 6.54
N THR A 22 13.94 5.42 5.88
CA THR A 22 15.21 5.93 5.36
C THR A 22 14.91 7.00 4.32
N GLU A 23 15.52 8.17 4.48
CA GLU A 23 15.41 9.19 3.47
C GLU A 23 15.84 8.57 2.13
N PRO A 24 15.00 8.62 1.08
CA PRO A 24 15.46 8.53 -0.32
C PRO A 24 16.87 9.08 -0.52
N CYS A 25 17.65 8.39 -1.35
CA CYS A 25 19.05 8.73 -1.57
C CYS A 25 19.19 10.09 -2.26
N TYR A 26 19.29 11.17 -1.48
CA TYR A 26 19.45 12.53 -1.99
C TYR A 26 20.85 13.10 -1.82
N VAL A 27 21.75 12.40 -1.11
CA VAL A 27 23.11 12.86 -0.85
C VAL A 27 24.13 11.91 -1.46
N LYS A 28 24.92 12.40 -2.42
CA LYS A 28 25.89 11.58 -3.19
C LYS A 28 26.83 10.74 -2.33
N LEU A 29 27.27 11.27 -1.19
CA LEU A 29 28.23 10.59 -0.30
C LEU A 29 27.62 9.36 0.39
N ASP A 30 26.30 9.31 0.53
CA ASP A 30 25.58 8.23 1.21
C ASP A 30 24.96 7.22 0.21
N CYS A 31 25.14 7.47 -1.09
CA CYS A 31 24.49 6.73 -2.16
C CYS A 31 25.48 5.88 -2.96
N ARG A 32 25.47 4.56 -2.74
CA ARG A 32 26.28 3.60 -3.52
C ARG A 32 25.99 3.66 -5.03
N ASN A 33 24.76 4.01 -5.40
CA ASN A 33 24.28 4.10 -6.78
C ASN A 33 23.70 5.49 -7.08
N TRP A 34 24.48 6.55 -6.84
CA TRP A 34 24.03 7.94 -7.01
C TRP A 34 23.40 8.25 -8.37
N ASP A 35 23.91 7.66 -9.45
CA ASP A 35 23.41 7.92 -10.81
C ASP A 35 22.09 7.18 -11.12
N SER A 36 21.60 6.32 -10.22
CA SER A 36 20.30 5.65 -10.36
C SER A 36 19.12 6.58 -10.02
N PRO A 37 17.89 6.23 -10.44
CA PRO A 37 16.68 6.93 -9.99
C PRO A 37 16.58 7.00 -8.46
N VAL A 38 15.96 8.06 -7.94
CA VAL A 38 15.53 8.12 -6.53
C VAL A 38 14.30 7.23 -6.40
N ARG A 39 14.32 6.29 -5.44
CA ARG A 39 13.28 5.26 -5.29
C ARG A 39 12.55 5.43 -3.98
N PHE A 40 11.23 5.26 -4.02
CA PHE A 40 10.36 5.35 -2.86
C PHE A 40 9.27 4.31 -2.88
N TRP A 41 8.81 3.97 -1.69
CA TRP A 41 7.55 3.27 -1.50
C TRP A 41 6.69 4.02 -0.53
N PHE A 42 5.50 4.38 -0.96
CA PHE A 42 4.56 5.05 -0.10
C PHE A 42 3.14 4.93 -0.64
N ASP A 43 2.27 4.32 0.15
CA ASP A 43 0.92 3.95 -0.28
C ASP A 43 -0.04 5.16 -0.25
N PHE A 44 0.23 6.13 0.62
CA PHE A 44 -0.70 7.23 0.96
C PHE A 44 -0.16 8.62 0.65
N TYR A 45 0.66 8.67 -0.38
CA TYR A 45 1.48 9.82 -0.71
C TYR A 45 0.64 10.87 -1.44
N SER A 46 0.71 12.14 -1.05
CA SER A 46 -0.07 13.20 -1.71
C SER A 46 0.61 13.66 -3.00
N PRO A 47 -0.15 14.14 -4.00
CA PRO A 47 0.43 14.74 -5.20
C PRO A 47 1.38 15.91 -4.90
N GLU A 48 1.11 16.70 -3.88
CA GLU A 48 1.94 17.85 -3.47
C GLU A 48 3.31 17.38 -2.95
N ILE A 49 3.34 16.31 -2.14
CA ILE A 49 4.59 15.71 -1.67
C ILE A 49 5.35 15.08 -2.86
N HIS A 50 4.65 14.54 -3.87
CA HIS A 50 5.28 14.06 -5.11
C HIS A 50 5.97 15.15 -5.89
N GLU A 51 5.36 16.31 -6.01
CA GLU A 51 5.99 17.46 -6.64
C GLU A 51 7.20 17.96 -5.83
N GLU A 52 7.12 17.97 -4.51
CA GLU A 52 8.24 18.33 -3.64
C GLU A 52 9.42 17.36 -3.78
N GLU A 53 9.20 16.06 -3.70
CA GLU A 53 10.27 15.08 -3.85
C GLU A 53 10.81 15.03 -5.29
N SER A 54 9.98 15.29 -6.29
CA SER A 54 10.45 15.47 -7.67
C SER A 54 11.42 16.65 -7.80
N ARG A 55 11.15 17.76 -7.08
CA ARG A 55 12.08 18.89 -7.01
C ARG A 55 13.35 18.53 -6.25
N ARG A 56 13.26 17.77 -5.15
CA ARG A 56 14.42 17.30 -4.36
C ARG A 56 15.30 16.33 -5.13
N ALA A 57 14.72 15.50 -6.00
CA ALA A 57 15.46 14.62 -6.91
C ALA A 57 16.29 15.41 -7.95
N ALA A 58 16.01 16.70 -8.13
CA ALA A 58 16.71 17.62 -9.02
C ALA A 58 16.83 17.05 -10.45
N ASN A 59 18.05 16.72 -10.89
CA ASN A 59 18.31 16.19 -12.24
C ASN A 59 18.13 14.68 -12.35
N ARG A 60 17.76 14.00 -11.27
CA ARG A 60 17.54 12.54 -11.24
C ARG A 60 16.06 12.24 -11.39
N THR A 61 15.75 11.11 -12.01
CA THR A 61 14.37 10.62 -12.09
C THR A 61 13.88 10.09 -10.75
N LEU A 62 12.64 10.44 -10.38
CA LEU A 62 11.92 9.86 -9.25
C LEU A 62 11.16 8.60 -9.71
N ARG A 63 11.17 7.56 -8.88
CA ARG A 63 10.43 6.30 -9.06
C ARG A 63 9.70 5.96 -7.77
N LEU A 64 8.43 6.32 -7.70
CA LEU A 64 7.57 6.08 -6.55
C LEU A 64 6.71 4.85 -6.79
N ALA A 65 6.77 3.87 -5.91
CA ALA A 65 5.87 2.74 -5.91
C ALA A 65 4.92 2.80 -4.71
N GLY A 66 3.77 2.14 -4.81
CA GLY A 66 2.87 1.96 -3.68
C GLY A 66 1.95 0.78 -3.88
N CYS A 67 1.55 0.16 -2.78
CA CYS A 67 0.58 -0.92 -2.77
C CYS A 67 -0.81 -0.35 -2.58
N VAL A 68 -1.58 -0.39 -3.66
CA VAL A 68 -2.94 0.14 -3.68
C VAL A 68 -3.91 -1.02 -3.56
N ARG A 69 -4.85 -0.87 -2.63
CA ARG A 69 -5.95 -1.82 -2.40
C ARG A 69 -7.28 -1.14 -2.75
N ASN A 70 -8.33 -1.92 -3.00
CA ASN A 70 -9.67 -1.40 -3.23
C ASN A 70 -10.14 -0.52 -2.04
N PRO A 71 -10.48 0.78 -2.26
CA PRO A 71 -10.87 1.72 -1.20
C PRO A 71 -11.99 1.24 -0.27
N LEU A 72 -13.02 0.56 -0.80
CA LEU A 72 -14.14 0.04 0.00
C LEU A 72 -13.68 -1.11 0.91
N THR A 73 -12.81 -1.98 0.39
CA THR A 73 -12.24 -3.06 1.21
C THR A 73 -11.24 -2.54 2.24
N MET A 74 -10.53 -1.44 1.94
CA MET A 74 -9.59 -0.81 2.85
C MET A 74 -10.28 -0.27 4.11
N ILE A 75 -11.38 0.47 3.96
CA ILE A 75 -12.11 0.99 5.14
C ILE A 75 -12.75 -0.13 5.96
N ALA A 76 -13.22 -1.20 5.32
CA ALA A 76 -13.74 -2.37 6.02
C ALA A 76 -12.64 -3.08 6.82
N SER A 77 -11.46 -3.26 6.20
CA SER A 77 -10.29 -3.83 6.84
C SER A 77 -9.79 -2.98 8.01
N ALA A 78 -9.72 -1.66 7.83
CA ALA A 78 -9.30 -0.72 8.88
C ALA A 78 -10.29 -0.74 10.05
N TYR A 79 -11.60 -0.68 9.77
CA TYR A 79 -12.62 -0.81 10.80
C TYR A 79 -12.44 -2.09 11.62
N CYS A 80 -12.32 -3.26 10.98
CA CYS A 80 -12.15 -4.52 11.69
C CYS A 80 -10.89 -4.57 12.57
N TYR A 81 -9.79 -4.02 12.06
CA TYR A 81 -8.53 -3.99 12.79
C TYR A 81 -8.63 -3.12 14.06
N HIS A 82 -9.15 -1.90 13.93
CA HIS A 82 -9.28 -1.00 15.08
C HIS A 82 -10.44 -1.37 16.01
N HIS A 83 -11.52 -1.94 15.49
CA HIS A 83 -12.66 -2.40 16.30
C HIS A 83 -12.25 -3.50 17.29
N ARG A 84 -11.29 -4.35 16.91
CA ARG A 84 -10.73 -5.38 17.78
C ARG A 84 -9.82 -4.84 18.90
N GLY A 85 -9.49 -3.55 18.88
CA GLY A 85 -8.59 -2.95 19.87
C GLY A 85 -7.13 -3.40 19.73
N MET A 86 -6.73 -3.87 18.54
CA MET A 86 -5.35 -4.30 18.27
C MET A 86 -4.37 -3.13 18.36
N GLU A 87 -4.85 -1.90 18.22
CA GLU A 87 -4.04 -0.70 18.34
C GLU A 87 -4.64 0.27 19.37
N LYS A 88 -3.88 0.52 20.45
CA LYS A 88 -4.33 1.37 21.57
C LYS A 88 -4.42 2.85 21.21
N TRP A 89 -3.67 3.27 20.20
CA TRP A 89 -3.65 4.64 19.70
C TRP A 89 -3.27 4.63 18.23
N HIS A 90 -4.07 5.30 17.40
CA HIS A 90 -3.76 5.51 15.98
C HIS A 90 -3.96 6.99 15.64
N PRO A 91 -3.07 7.63 14.86
CA PRO A 91 -3.17 9.05 14.52
C PRO A 91 -4.52 9.46 13.92
N LEU A 92 -5.14 8.59 13.11
CA LEU A 92 -6.43 8.88 12.45
C LEU A 92 -7.66 8.55 13.30
N PHE A 93 -7.55 7.67 14.30
CA PHE A 93 -8.72 7.11 15.01
C PHE A 93 -8.66 7.33 16.54
N GLY A 94 -7.72 8.15 16.98
CA GLY A 94 -7.56 8.51 18.38
C GLY A 94 -7.22 7.32 19.28
N ARG A 95 -7.75 7.34 20.52
CA ARG A 95 -7.50 6.33 21.56
C ARG A 95 -8.58 5.25 21.58
N GLY A 96 -8.67 4.48 20.50
CA GLY A 96 -9.54 3.30 20.43
C GLY A 96 -11.04 3.63 20.31
N GLU A 97 -11.40 4.76 19.71
CA GLU A 97 -12.80 5.17 19.56
C GLU A 97 -13.62 4.12 18.76
N VAL A 98 -13.00 3.51 17.74
CA VAL A 98 -13.61 2.50 16.87
C VAL A 98 -13.96 1.19 17.61
N VAL A 99 -13.27 0.88 18.73
CA VAL A 99 -13.48 -0.35 19.51
C VAL A 99 -14.93 -0.48 19.99
N HIS A 100 -15.58 0.65 20.24
CA HIS A 100 -16.93 0.69 20.81
C HIS A 100 -18.02 0.96 19.77
N MET A 101 -17.68 1.07 18.49
CA MET A 101 -18.62 1.40 17.42
C MET A 101 -19.12 0.14 16.72
N SER A 102 -20.43 0.02 16.53
CA SER A 102 -21.01 -0.99 15.65
C SER A 102 -20.60 -0.75 14.19
N PRO A 103 -20.69 -1.73 13.28
CA PRO A 103 -20.32 -1.53 11.88
C PRO A 103 -21.06 -0.36 11.21
N GLN A 104 -22.33 -0.14 11.55
CA GLN A 104 -23.15 0.93 10.97
C GLN A 104 -22.67 2.34 11.36
N VAL A 105 -22.01 2.47 12.51
CA VAL A 105 -21.49 3.75 13.01
C VAL A 105 -19.99 3.87 12.70
N GLY A 106 -19.24 2.79 12.92
CA GLY A 106 -17.79 2.76 12.80
C GLY A 106 -17.30 2.82 11.36
N LEU A 107 -18.00 2.22 10.38
CA LEU A 107 -17.58 2.30 8.97
C LEU A 107 -17.63 3.74 8.44
N PRO A 108 -18.75 4.48 8.57
CA PRO A 108 -18.79 5.89 8.19
C PRO A 108 -17.69 6.71 8.88
N TYR A 109 -17.51 6.53 10.20
CA TYR A 109 -16.46 7.23 10.95
C TYR A 109 -15.06 6.94 10.38
N VAL A 110 -14.71 5.66 10.19
CA VAL A 110 -13.41 5.26 9.62
C VAL A 110 -13.23 5.82 8.21
N ALA A 111 -14.27 5.75 7.38
CA ALA A 111 -14.25 6.26 6.03
C ALA A 111 -14.05 7.78 5.98
N GLU A 112 -14.67 8.54 6.88
CA GLU A 112 -14.45 9.99 6.99
C GLU A 112 -12.99 10.29 7.35
N GLN A 113 -12.44 9.63 8.38
CA GLN A 113 -11.05 9.84 8.80
C GLN A 113 -10.02 9.42 7.75
N MET A 114 -10.30 8.38 6.96
CA MET A 114 -9.40 7.90 5.90
C MET A 114 -9.58 8.63 4.55
N THR A 115 -10.54 9.56 4.44
CA THR A 115 -10.92 10.14 3.15
C THR A 115 -9.75 10.83 2.44
N GLU A 116 -9.02 11.70 3.14
CA GLU A 116 -7.88 12.43 2.56
C GLU A 116 -6.78 11.47 2.11
N MET A 117 -6.49 10.47 2.94
CA MET A 117 -5.48 9.45 2.66
C MET A 117 -5.80 8.66 1.38
N ILE A 118 -7.06 8.27 1.20
CA ILE A 118 -7.52 7.53 0.03
C ILE A 118 -7.64 8.43 -1.20
N GLU A 119 -7.98 9.71 -1.02
CA GLU A 119 -7.97 10.70 -2.08
C GLU A 119 -6.56 10.90 -2.65
N ASN A 120 -5.56 11.02 -1.77
CA ASN A 120 -4.14 11.10 -2.13
C ASN A 120 -3.66 9.86 -2.90
N MET A 121 -3.90 8.67 -2.33
CA MET A 121 -3.59 7.39 -2.99
C MET A 121 -4.25 7.30 -4.38
N THR A 122 -5.53 7.70 -4.48
CA THR A 122 -6.26 7.67 -5.74
C THR A 122 -5.65 8.63 -6.76
N GLY A 123 -5.44 9.90 -6.39
CA GLY A 123 -4.89 10.91 -7.29
C GLY A 123 -3.50 10.58 -7.81
N LEU A 124 -2.71 9.85 -7.02
CA LEU A 124 -1.36 9.46 -7.42
C LEU A 124 -1.32 8.21 -8.33
N TYR A 125 -2.18 7.22 -8.08
CA TYR A 125 -2.11 5.89 -8.70
C TYR A 125 -3.28 5.54 -9.62
N GLU A 126 -4.19 6.47 -9.91
CA GLU A 126 -5.28 6.26 -10.87
C GLU A 126 -4.79 6.12 -12.32
N PHE A 127 -3.66 6.74 -12.65
CA PHE A 127 -3.05 6.67 -13.98
C PHE A 127 -1.66 6.04 -13.89
N GLU A 128 -1.33 5.17 -14.84
CA GLU A 128 0.04 4.72 -15.03
C GLU A 128 0.90 5.89 -15.50
N ARG A 129 1.91 6.24 -14.71
CA ARG A 129 2.90 7.26 -15.07
C ARG A 129 4.27 6.60 -15.18
N LYS A 130 5.22 7.30 -15.81
CA LYS A 130 6.60 6.81 -15.89
C LYS A 130 7.31 6.84 -14.55
N ASP A 131 6.91 7.74 -13.66
CA ASP A 131 7.50 8.02 -12.36
C ASP A 131 6.73 7.38 -11.19
N THR A 132 5.58 6.75 -11.44
CA THR A 132 4.79 6.05 -10.42
C THR A 132 4.48 4.60 -10.83
N LEU A 133 4.52 3.68 -9.86
CA LEU A 133 4.10 2.29 -10.04
C LEU A 133 3.06 1.90 -8.99
N ARG A 134 1.92 1.42 -9.47
CA ARG A 134 0.92 0.78 -8.63
C ARG A 134 1.16 -0.73 -8.53
N ILE A 135 1.50 -1.17 -7.33
CA ILE A 135 1.42 -2.56 -6.92
C ILE A 135 -0.02 -2.87 -6.51
N ARG A 136 -0.58 -3.96 -7.05
CA ARG A 136 -1.96 -4.37 -6.77
C ARG A 136 -1.97 -5.31 -5.57
N TYR A 137 -2.49 -4.81 -4.45
CA TYR A 137 -2.52 -5.56 -3.19
C TYR A 137 -3.15 -6.96 -3.38
N GLU A 138 -4.31 -7.01 -4.01
CA GLU A 138 -5.11 -8.21 -4.18
C GLU A 138 -4.38 -9.29 -5.00
N ILE A 139 -3.56 -8.89 -5.97
CA ILE A 139 -2.75 -9.83 -6.74
C ILE A 139 -1.57 -10.33 -5.90
N ALA A 140 -0.87 -9.41 -5.23
CA ALA A 140 0.30 -9.74 -4.43
C ALA A 140 -0.01 -10.67 -3.24
N VAL A 141 -1.21 -10.57 -2.64
CA VAL A 141 -1.62 -11.44 -1.52
C VAL A 141 -2.39 -12.69 -1.93
N ALA A 142 -2.86 -12.79 -3.17
CA ALA A 142 -3.71 -13.92 -3.58
C ALA A 142 -2.95 -15.24 -3.70
N SER A 143 -1.67 -15.19 -4.05
CA SER A 143 -0.82 -16.36 -4.28
C SER A 143 0.65 -15.99 -4.31
N SER A 144 1.52 -16.98 -4.16
CA SER A 144 2.97 -16.83 -4.34
C SER A 144 3.36 -16.39 -5.77
N GLU A 145 2.63 -16.86 -6.77
CA GLU A 145 2.82 -16.46 -8.17
C GLU A 145 2.41 -14.99 -8.40
N GLY A 146 1.29 -14.59 -7.80
CA GLY A 146 0.84 -13.20 -7.82
C GLY A 146 1.82 -12.26 -7.11
N PHE A 147 2.36 -12.71 -5.97
CA PHE A 147 3.44 -12.01 -5.26
C PHE A 147 4.68 -11.83 -6.16
N ASP A 148 5.18 -12.92 -6.75
CA ASP A 148 6.36 -12.88 -7.62
C ASP A 148 6.14 -11.98 -8.84
N SER A 149 4.93 -11.99 -9.42
CA SER A 149 4.58 -11.11 -10.53
C SER A 149 4.69 -9.63 -10.14
N GLU A 150 4.09 -9.23 -9.02
CA GLU A 150 4.13 -7.83 -8.58
C GLU A 150 5.54 -7.41 -8.08
N ALA A 151 6.29 -8.30 -7.44
CA ALA A 151 7.68 -8.06 -7.05
C ALA A 151 8.60 -7.86 -8.26
N ASN A 152 8.42 -8.63 -9.34
CA ASN A 152 9.17 -8.43 -10.58
C ASN A 152 8.81 -7.10 -11.24
N ARG A 153 7.52 -6.72 -11.30
CA ARG A 153 7.11 -5.40 -11.81
C ARG A 153 7.78 -4.26 -11.04
N LEU A 154 7.87 -4.38 -9.71
CA LEU A 154 8.54 -3.41 -8.85
C LEU A 154 10.03 -3.29 -9.18
N LEU A 155 10.72 -4.42 -9.27
CA LEU A 155 12.13 -4.48 -9.61
C LEU A 155 12.40 -3.85 -10.99
N ASP A 156 11.62 -4.23 -12.00
CA ASP A 156 11.80 -3.70 -13.35
C ASP A 156 11.62 -2.17 -13.40
N PHE A 157 10.63 -1.65 -12.65
CA PHE A 157 10.39 -0.21 -12.54
C PHE A 157 11.50 0.54 -11.79
N TRP A 158 11.95 0.03 -10.64
CA TRP A 158 12.99 0.70 -9.84
C TRP A 158 14.39 0.59 -10.44
N LEU A 159 14.66 -0.51 -11.14
CA LEU A 159 15.97 -0.81 -11.73
C LEU A 159 16.10 -0.38 -13.18
N GLU A 160 15.06 0.23 -13.77
CA GLU A 160 15.13 0.79 -15.11
C GLU A 160 16.29 1.78 -15.21
N GLY A 161 17.24 1.48 -16.10
CA GLY A 161 18.45 2.30 -16.31
C GLY A 161 19.58 2.09 -15.29
N ALA A 162 19.38 1.25 -14.26
CA ALA A 162 20.44 0.89 -13.32
C ALA A 162 21.32 -0.24 -13.86
N GLN A 163 22.63 -0.16 -13.62
CA GLN A 163 23.55 -1.25 -13.91
C GLN A 163 23.53 -2.26 -12.75
N ILE A 164 22.60 -3.21 -12.81
CA ILE A 164 22.47 -4.28 -11.81
C ILE A 164 22.80 -5.62 -12.46
N SER A 165 23.59 -6.45 -11.78
CA SER A 165 23.91 -7.79 -12.25
C SER A 165 22.68 -8.72 -12.16
N PRO A 166 22.56 -9.75 -13.02
CA PRO A 166 21.52 -10.75 -12.87
C PRO A 166 21.48 -11.39 -11.47
N GLU A 167 22.65 -11.59 -10.86
CA GLU A 167 22.81 -12.15 -9.53
C GLU A 167 22.24 -11.24 -8.43
N ASP A 168 22.51 -9.94 -8.51
CA ASP A 168 21.93 -8.94 -7.58
C ASP A 168 20.41 -8.87 -7.74
N ARG A 169 19.90 -8.90 -8.98
CA ARG A 169 18.45 -8.91 -9.22
C ARG A 169 17.80 -10.16 -8.61
N GLN A 170 18.44 -11.31 -8.77
CA GLN A 170 17.96 -12.57 -8.20
C GLN A 170 17.98 -12.53 -6.67
N THR A 171 19.06 -12.03 -6.07
CA THR A 171 19.17 -11.85 -4.61
C THR A 171 18.06 -10.93 -4.09
N ALA A 172 17.78 -9.83 -4.80
CA ALA A 172 16.71 -8.90 -4.44
C ALA A 172 15.34 -9.59 -4.48
N LEU A 173 15.06 -10.37 -5.53
CA LEU A 173 13.81 -11.13 -5.63
C LEU A 173 13.67 -12.18 -4.51
N GLU A 174 14.76 -12.85 -4.15
CA GLU A 174 14.79 -13.81 -3.03
C GLU A 174 14.55 -13.12 -1.69
N GLY A 175 15.13 -11.94 -1.47
CA GLY A 175 14.85 -11.10 -0.30
C GLY A 175 13.38 -10.69 -0.25
N ALA A 176 12.81 -10.22 -1.36
CA ALA A 176 11.41 -9.83 -1.44
C ALA A 176 10.46 -10.98 -1.06
N ARG A 177 10.78 -12.22 -1.45
CA ARG A 177 9.97 -13.41 -1.16
C ARG A 177 9.79 -13.70 0.34
N ILE A 178 10.64 -13.18 1.22
CA ILE A 178 10.44 -13.26 2.68
C ILE A 178 9.13 -12.57 3.10
N GLY A 179 8.67 -11.57 2.34
CA GLY A 179 7.40 -10.88 2.53
C GLY A 179 6.16 -11.64 2.04
N ASP A 180 6.33 -12.75 1.32
CA ASP A 180 5.23 -13.58 0.82
C ASP A 180 4.64 -14.44 1.94
N LEU A 181 3.41 -14.12 2.34
CA LEU A 181 2.70 -14.81 3.42
C LEU A 181 2.26 -16.23 3.05
N HIS A 182 2.20 -16.59 1.77
CA HIS A 182 1.90 -17.97 1.35
C HIS A 182 3.11 -18.88 1.56
N ARG A 183 4.32 -18.38 1.26
CA ARG A 183 5.59 -19.09 1.51
C ARG A 183 5.99 -19.06 2.98
N HIS A 184 5.71 -17.94 3.65
CA HIS A 184 6.08 -17.71 5.03
C HIS A 184 4.86 -17.29 5.88
N PRO A 185 3.92 -18.19 6.18
CA PRO A 185 2.74 -17.84 6.99
C PRO A 185 3.09 -17.26 8.38
N GLY A 186 4.19 -17.71 8.98
CA GLY A 186 4.70 -17.22 10.26
C GLY A 186 5.35 -15.82 10.20
N ALA A 187 5.53 -15.26 9.00
CA ALA A 187 5.98 -13.88 8.82
C ALA A 187 4.88 -12.88 9.21
N GLN A 188 3.62 -13.30 9.31
CA GLN A 188 2.56 -12.40 9.72
C GLN A 188 2.71 -12.00 11.18
N GLU A 189 2.67 -10.68 11.45
CA GLU A 189 2.71 -10.19 12.82
C GLU A 189 1.47 -10.68 13.58
N PRO A 190 1.66 -11.37 14.72
CA PRO A 190 0.55 -11.85 15.51
C PRO A 190 -0.41 -10.71 15.87
N GLY A 191 -1.68 -10.83 15.47
CA GLY A 191 -2.69 -9.81 15.73
C GLY A 191 -2.90 -8.79 14.61
N HIS A 192 -2.09 -8.79 13.55
CA HIS A 192 -2.28 -7.95 12.36
C HIS A 192 -3.05 -8.68 11.24
N THR A 193 -4.04 -9.48 11.65
CA THR A 193 -5.03 -10.14 10.79
C THR A 193 -6.42 -9.71 11.19
N ASN A 194 -7.32 -9.64 10.22
CA ASN A 194 -8.74 -9.48 10.50
C ASN A 194 -9.45 -10.84 10.53
N ASP A 195 -10.54 -10.87 11.27
CA ASP A 195 -11.49 -11.98 11.23
C ASP A 195 -12.34 -11.88 9.94
N ALA A 196 -12.52 -13.00 9.25
CA ALA A 196 -13.20 -13.02 7.96
C ALA A 196 -14.69 -12.63 8.06
N ASP A 197 -15.36 -13.00 9.16
CA ASP A 197 -16.75 -12.63 9.40
C ASP A 197 -16.89 -11.14 9.70
N CYS A 198 -15.91 -10.56 10.40
CA CYS A 198 -15.82 -9.11 10.55
C CYS A 198 -15.69 -8.43 9.19
N GLU A 199 -14.73 -8.81 8.34
CA GLU A 199 -14.50 -8.14 7.06
C GLU A 199 -15.74 -8.22 6.15
N LYS A 200 -16.41 -9.38 6.11
CA LYS A 200 -17.65 -9.56 5.35
C LYS A 200 -18.79 -8.67 5.87
N THR A 201 -18.91 -8.55 7.19
CA THR A 201 -19.94 -7.71 7.83
C THR A 201 -19.65 -6.22 7.60
N ALA A 202 -18.40 -5.82 7.78
CA ALA A 202 -17.91 -4.46 7.55
C ALA A 202 -18.07 -4.03 6.10
N LEU A 203 -17.76 -4.91 5.14
CA LEU A 203 -17.91 -4.63 3.72
C LEU A 203 -19.38 -4.46 3.32
N ARG A 204 -20.29 -5.26 3.89
CA ARG A 204 -21.74 -5.03 3.73
C ARG A 204 -22.17 -3.68 4.31
N ALA A 205 -21.66 -3.33 5.49
CA ALA A 205 -21.95 -2.04 6.12
C ALA A 205 -21.41 -0.85 5.31
N ALA A 206 -20.29 -1.03 4.58
CA ALA A 206 -19.75 0.00 3.69
C ALA A 206 -20.78 0.43 2.62
N PHE A 207 -21.58 -0.51 2.08
CA PHE A 207 -22.65 -0.20 1.12
C PHE A 207 -23.92 0.40 1.76
N ALA A 208 -23.99 0.46 3.08
CA ALA A 208 -25.06 1.11 3.83
C ALA A 208 -24.63 2.47 4.42
N MET A 209 -23.41 2.95 4.11
CA MET A 209 -22.94 4.28 4.53
C MET A 209 -23.81 5.41 3.94
N PRO A 210 -23.76 6.63 4.51
CA PRO A 210 -24.40 7.79 3.92
C PRO A 210 -24.07 7.93 2.43
N ALA A 211 -25.10 8.15 1.60
CA ALA A 211 -24.98 8.10 0.15
C ALA A 211 -23.86 8.99 -0.45
N PRO A 212 -23.62 10.23 0.03
CA PRO A 212 -22.51 11.03 -0.47
C PRO A 212 -21.13 10.42 -0.20
N LEU A 213 -20.95 9.82 0.98
CA LEU A 213 -19.69 9.19 1.39
C LEU A 213 -19.46 7.90 0.59
N LEU A 214 -20.49 7.06 0.46
CA LEU A 214 -20.44 5.87 -0.39
C LEU A 214 -20.09 6.24 -1.84
N ALA A 215 -20.77 7.24 -2.41
CA ALA A 215 -20.49 7.70 -3.78
C ALA A 215 -19.03 8.19 -3.95
N LYS A 216 -18.47 8.86 -2.94
CA LYS A 216 -17.06 9.29 -2.93
C LYS A 216 -16.13 8.07 -3.02
N TYR A 217 -16.33 7.07 -2.17
CA TYR A 217 -15.53 5.84 -2.15
C TYR A 217 -15.69 4.97 -3.40
N GLN A 218 -16.89 4.88 -3.94
CA GLN A 218 -17.13 4.20 -5.23
C GLN A 218 -16.41 4.92 -6.37
N SER A 219 -16.37 6.25 -6.35
CA SER A 219 -15.60 7.02 -7.33
C SER A 219 -14.10 6.72 -7.24
N PHE A 220 -13.54 6.64 -6.03
CA PHE A 220 -12.14 6.25 -5.81
C PHE A 220 -11.85 4.84 -6.35
N ALA A 221 -12.67 3.85 -5.99
CA ALA A 221 -12.51 2.48 -6.47
C ALA A 221 -12.57 2.41 -8.00
N ARG A 222 -13.55 3.09 -8.61
CA ARG A 222 -13.70 3.17 -10.07
C ARG A 222 -12.48 3.80 -10.75
N ARG A 223 -11.96 4.92 -10.23
CA ARG A 223 -10.77 5.60 -10.79
C ARG A 223 -9.53 4.71 -10.73
N LEU A 224 -9.41 3.91 -9.69
CA LEU A 224 -8.35 2.92 -9.54
C LEU A 224 -8.58 1.64 -10.38
N GLY A 225 -9.73 1.48 -11.03
CA GLY A 225 -10.08 0.29 -11.81
C GLY A 225 -10.44 -0.92 -10.94
N TYR A 226 -10.89 -0.70 -9.71
CA TYR A 226 -11.38 -1.74 -8.82
C TYR A 226 -12.90 -1.91 -8.91
N PRO A 227 -13.43 -3.11 -8.56
CA PRO A 227 -14.85 -3.30 -8.29
C PRO A 227 -15.40 -2.28 -7.29
N TYR A 228 -16.60 -1.75 -7.53
CA TYR A 228 -17.16 -0.66 -6.74
C TYR A 228 -18.65 -0.82 -6.44
N THR A 229 -19.27 -1.89 -6.88
CA THR A 229 -20.66 -2.24 -6.56
C THR A 229 -20.73 -3.35 -5.53
N ALA A 230 -21.88 -3.45 -4.85
CA ALA A 230 -22.14 -4.52 -3.89
C ALA A 230 -22.13 -5.89 -4.56
N GLU A 231 -22.69 -5.99 -5.77
CA GLU A 231 -22.73 -7.21 -6.58
C GLU A 231 -21.32 -7.75 -6.84
N GLU A 232 -20.42 -6.91 -7.36
CA GLU A 232 -19.05 -7.32 -7.69
C GLU A 232 -18.22 -7.71 -6.47
N LEU A 233 -18.42 -7.03 -5.33
CA LEU A 233 -17.59 -7.21 -4.13
C LEU A 233 -18.13 -8.25 -3.15
N LEU A 234 -19.44 -8.48 -3.12
CA LEU A 234 -20.09 -9.44 -2.20
C LEU A 234 -20.53 -10.73 -2.90
N GLY A 235 -20.48 -10.79 -4.23
CA GLY A 235 -20.92 -11.95 -5.01
C GLY A 235 -22.42 -12.24 -4.87
N THR A 236 -23.23 -11.23 -4.54
CA THR A 236 -24.68 -11.35 -4.45
C THR A 236 -25.28 -11.15 -5.84
N VAL A 237 -25.67 -12.26 -6.49
CA VAL A 237 -26.65 -12.30 -7.58
C VAL A 237 -28.03 -12.54 -6.99
#